data_AF-A0A538PPK5-F1
#
_entry.id   AF-A0A538PPK5-F1
#
_cell.length_a   1.000
_cell.length_b   1.000
_cell.length_c   1.000
_cell.angle_alpha   90.00
_cell.angle_beta   90.00
_cell.angle_gamma   90.00
#
_symmetry.space_group_name_H-M   'P 1'
#
loop_
_entity.id
_entity.type
_entity.pdbx_description
1 polymer ?
#
loop_
_entity_poly.entity_id
_entity_poly.type
_entity_poly.pdbx_seq_one_letter_code
_entity_poly.pdbx_strand_id
1 'polypeptide(L)'
;MRISWLSADEITSARQALTARGASYEDHFHPDFVVPPAPPGYGMLDWSGVAEHVARAERVSKVVRDAGLAEARARFWDSKIAIEAATLAAAAYQGGELALDEVIDVLTCPIDGYVFYAPFLELLVALGRDQIDRTVQVYEQFVVAYARALCQIPHGARRVGAMRDGLADFYVRAGRLDDAEALFERRHDEDCGDVAVALSASRAFLAAGSISHAVRWLGVGAVRAATLGRDELATRLRNKQERVRERLS
;
A
#
# COMPACT_ATOMS: atom_id res chain seq x y z
N MET A 1 -9.56 2.74 -10.94
CA MET A 1 -8.53 2.41 -9.93
C MET A 1 -8.24 0.92 -10.00
N ARG A 2 -6.97 0.50 -9.98
CA ARG A 2 -6.61 -0.93 -9.88
C ARG A 2 -6.61 -1.32 -8.40
N ILE A 3 -7.30 -2.41 -8.04
CA ILE A 3 -7.42 -2.86 -6.64
C ILE A 3 -6.79 -4.22 -6.35
N SER A 4 -6.30 -4.93 -7.38
CA SER A 4 -5.71 -6.26 -7.24
C SER A 4 -4.39 -6.38 -8.00
N TRP A 5 -3.46 -7.17 -7.46
CA TRP A 5 -2.20 -7.56 -8.09
C TRP A 5 -2.38 -8.58 -9.20
N LEU A 6 -3.52 -9.28 -9.22
CA LEU A 6 -3.84 -10.23 -10.28
C LEU A 6 -3.87 -9.53 -11.64
N SER A 7 -3.41 -10.26 -12.65
CA SER A 7 -3.52 -9.89 -14.06
C SER A 7 -4.96 -10.04 -14.56
N ALA A 8 -5.27 -9.41 -15.68
CA ALA A 8 -6.57 -9.54 -16.31
C ALA A 8 -6.86 -11.00 -16.72
N ASP A 9 -5.84 -11.75 -17.13
CA ASP A 9 -5.96 -13.15 -17.55
C ASP A 9 -6.24 -14.07 -16.36
N GLU A 10 -5.58 -13.85 -15.22
CA GLU A 10 -5.84 -14.60 -13.97
C GLU A 10 -7.27 -14.36 -13.48
N ILE A 11 -7.71 -13.10 -13.45
CA ILE A 11 -9.08 -12.74 -13.07
C ILE A 11 -10.09 -13.37 -14.04
N THR A 12 -9.83 -13.31 -15.34
CA THR A 12 -10.73 -13.89 -16.36
C THR A 12 -10.83 -15.40 -16.21
N SER A 13 -9.70 -16.07 -16.00
CA SER A 13 -9.64 -17.51 -15.78
C SER A 13 -10.41 -17.94 -14.52
N ALA A 14 -10.24 -17.21 -13.42
CA ALA A 14 -10.97 -17.45 -12.18
C ALA A 14 -12.48 -17.24 -12.37
N ARG A 15 -12.91 -16.13 -13.01
CA ARG A 15 -14.32 -15.89 -13.31
C ARG A 15 -14.93 -17.03 -14.12
N GLN A 16 -14.27 -17.45 -15.20
CA GLN A 16 -14.75 -18.54 -16.06
C GLN A 16 -14.89 -19.84 -15.28
N ALA A 17 -13.90 -20.21 -14.47
CA ALA A 17 -13.94 -21.42 -13.67
C ALA A 17 -15.06 -21.39 -12.63
N LEU A 18 -15.23 -20.26 -11.93
CA LEU A 18 -16.28 -20.08 -10.92
C LEU A 18 -17.69 -20.20 -11.49
N THR A 19 -17.91 -19.78 -12.74
CA THR A 19 -19.24 -19.78 -13.38
C THR A 19 -19.47 -20.94 -14.35
N ALA A 20 -18.50 -21.83 -14.56
CA ALA A 20 -18.51 -22.84 -15.63
C ALA A 20 -19.71 -23.80 -15.62
N ARG A 21 -20.39 -23.96 -14.48
CA ARG A 21 -21.56 -24.84 -14.30
C ARG A 21 -22.85 -24.09 -13.99
N GLY A 22 -22.92 -22.81 -14.36
CA GLY A 22 -24.06 -21.94 -14.03
C GLY A 22 -24.08 -21.48 -12.57
N ALA A 23 -23.01 -21.75 -11.82
CA ALA A 23 -22.88 -21.28 -10.45
C ALA A 23 -22.76 -19.75 -10.40
N SER A 24 -23.35 -19.17 -9.37
CA SER A 24 -23.23 -17.76 -9.04
C SER A 24 -22.01 -17.50 -8.15
N TYR A 25 -21.59 -16.23 -8.04
CA TYR A 25 -20.54 -15.85 -7.09
C TYR A 25 -20.97 -15.99 -5.61
N GLU A 26 -22.28 -16.05 -5.33
CA GLU A 26 -22.80 -16.35 -3.98
C GLU A 26 -22.60 -17.82 -3.62
N ASP A 27 -22.75 -18.71 -4.61
CA ASP A 27 -22.64 -20.15 -4.42
C ASP A 27 -21.29 -20.51 -3.83
N HIS A 28 -20.23 -19.77 -4.17
CA HIS A 28 -18.88 -19.95 -3.66
C HIS A 28 -18.76 -19.95 -2.13
N PHE A 29 -19.69 -19.30 -1.43
CA PHE A 29 -19.67 -19.18 0.03
C PHE A 29 -20.68 -20.11 0.71
N HIS A 30 -21.35 -20.99 -0.05
CA HIS A 30 -22.13 -22.08 0.52
C HIS A 30 -21.20 -23.24 0.93
N PRO A 31 -21.47 -23.93 2.06
CA PRO A 31 -20.63 -25.02 2.56
C PRO A 31 -20.40 -26.16 1.56
N ASP A 32 -21.37 -26.40 0.67
CA ASP A 32 -21.35 -27.49 -0.30
C ASP A 32 -20.60 -27.13 -1.60
N PHE A 33 -20.16 -25.87 -1.74
CA PHE A 33 -19.46 -25.44 -2.94
C PHE A 33 -18.01 -25.91 -2.95
N VAL A 34 -17.67 -26.64 -4.01
CA VAL A 34 -16.30 -27.10 -4.25
C VAL A 34 -15.64 -26.13 -5.22
N VAL A 35 -14.53 -25.53 -4.78
CA VAL A 35 -13.71 -24.66 -5.62
C VAL A 35 -13.32 -25.43 -6.90
N PRO A 36 -13.60 -24.90 -8.10
CA PRO A 36 -13.25 -25.57 -9.35
C PRO A 36 -11.74 -25.79 -9.43
N PRO A 37 -11.24 -26.82 -10.11
CA PRO A 37 -9.81 -27.01 -10.28
C PRO A 37 -9.18 -25.87 -11.10
N ALA A 38 -7.88 -25.64 -10.89
CA ALA A 38 -7.14 -24.66 -11.66
C ALA A 38 -7.18 -25.00 -13.17
N PRO A 39 -7.27 -24.01 -14.06
CA PRO A 39 -7.20 -24.22 -15.50
C PRO A 39 -5.89 -24.91 -15.90
N PRO A 40 -5.89 -25.73 -16.97
CA PRO A 40 -4.66 -26.31 -17.51
C PRO A 40 -3.63 -25.23 -17.83
N GLY A 41 -2.40 -25.38 -17.32
CA GLY A 41 -1.31 -24.41 -17.53
C GLY A 41 -1.30 -23.22 -16.57
N TYR A 42 -2.20 -23.18 -15.57
CA TYR A 42 -2.16 -22.16 -14.52
C TYR A 42 -0.97 -22.38 -13.59
N GLY A 43 0.00 -21.45 -13.62
CA GLY A 43 1.28 -21.57 -12.91
C GLY A 43 1.29 -21.06 -11.47
N MET A 44 0.18 -20.55 -10.94
CA MET A 44 0.12 -20.00 -9.59
C MET A 44 -0.15 -21.10 -8.56
N LEU A 45 0.59 -21.07 -7.45
CA LEU A 45 0.55 -22.09 -6.40
C LEU A 45 -0.72 -22.03 -5.53
N ASP A 46 -1.41 -20.89 -5.47
CA ASP A 46 -2.60 -20.69 -4.63
C ASP A 46 -3.85 -20.36 -5.46
N TRP A 47 -4.34 -21.34 -6.20
CA TRP A 47 -5.58 -21.19 -6.96
C TRP A 47 -6.81 -20.96 -6.08
N SER A 48 -6.87 -21.59 -4.90
CA SER A 48 -8.02 -21.45 -3.99
C SER A 48 -8.16 -20.01 -3.50
N GLY A 49 -7.05 -19.38 -3.07
CA GLY A 49 -7.05 -17.99 -2.64
C GLY A 49 -7.41 -17.02 -3.77
N VAL A 50 -6.93 -17.27 -4.99
CA VAL A 50 -7.32 -16.48 -6.17
C VAL A 50 -8.81 -16.59 -6.46
N ALA A 51 -9.35 -17.81 -6.47
CA ALA A 51 -10.76 -18.05 -6.74
C ALA A 51 -11.64 -17.35 -5.70
N GLU A 52 -11.30 -17.45 -4.42
CA GLU A 52 -12.02 -16.76 -3.35
C GLU A 52 -11.94 -15.24 -3.48
N HIS A 53 -10.74 -14.69 -3.69
CA HIS A 53 -10.53 -13.25 -3.88
C HIS A 53 -11.39 -12.70 -5.03
N VAL A 54 -11.41 -13.39 -6.17
CA VAL A 54 -12.21 -13.01 -7.35
C VAL A 54 -13.70 -13.17 -7.08
N ALA A 55 -14.13 -14.26 -6.43
CA ALA A 55 -15.54 -14.47 -6.09
C ALA A 55 -16.07 -13.35 -5.19
N ARG A 56 -15.30 -12.95 -4.17
CA ARG A 56 -15.66 -11.85 -3.25
C ARG A 56 -15.76 -10.51 -3.99
N ALA A 57 -14.77 -10.18 -4.81
CA ALA A 57 -14.78 -8.95 -5.62
C ALA A 57 -15.99 -8.91 -6.57
N GLU A 58 -16.29 -10.03 -7.24
CA GLU A 58 -17.42 -10.09 -8.18
C GLU A 58 -18.78 -10.04 -7.50
N ARG A 59 -18.90 -10.58 -6.28
CA ARG A 59 -20.12 -10.49 -5.49
C ARG A 59 -20.48 -9.03 -5.20
N VAL A 60 -19.52 -8.23 -4.74
CA VAL A 60 -19.72 -6.79 -4.52
C VAL A 60 -20.01 -6.07 -5.84
N SER A 61 -19.20 -6.33 -6.86
CA SER A 61 -19.34 -5.70 -8.18
C SER A 61 -20.69 -5.98 -8.83
N LYS A 62 -21.23 -7.19 -8.65
CA LYS A 62 -22.55 -7.57 -9.15
C LYS A 62 -23.65 -6.76 -8.48
N VAL A 63 -23.63 -6.62 -7.15
CA VAL A 63 -24.64 -5.80 -6.44
C VAL A 63 -24.56 -4.33 -6.86
N VAL A 64 -23.35 -3.78 -7.00
CA VAL A 64 -23.17 -2.40 -7.51
C VAL A 64 -23.78 -2.23 -8.91
N ARG A 65 -23.55 -3.18 -9.82
CA ARG A 65 -24.09 -3.13 -11.18
C ARG A 65 -25.61 -3.30 -11.23
N ASP A 66 -26.15 -4.22 -10.44
CA ASP A 66 -27.56 -4.64 -10.54
C ASP A 66 -28.49 -3.76 -9.70
N ALA A 67 -28.02 -3.27 -8.55
CA ALA A 67 -28.82 -2.54 -7.55
C ALA A 67 -28.23 -1.19 -7.12
N GLY A 68 -27.02 -0.85 -7.57
CA GLY A 68 -26.37 0.42 -7.28
C GLY A 68 -25.49 0.42 -6.03
N LEU A 69 -24.75 1.52 -5.84
CA LEU A 69 -23.78 1.67 -4.75
C LEU A 69 -24.43 1.69 -3.36
N ALA A 70 -25.62 2.29 -3.22
CA ALA A 70 -26.32 2.36 -1.95
C ALA A 70 -26.67 0.97 -1.40
N GLU A 71 -27.17 0.08 -2.26
CA GLU A 71 -27.47 -1.31 -1.90
C GLU A 71 -26.19 -2.09 -1.58
N ALA A 72 -25.12 -1.88 -2.36
CA ALA A 72 -23.83 -2.49 -2.09
C ALA A 72 -23.26 -2.06 -0.73
N ARG A 73 -23.40 -0.78 -0.35
CA ARG A 73 -23.04 -0.28 0.99
C ARG A 73 -23.89 -0.96 2.07
N ALA A 74 -25.22 -0.98 1.92
CA ALA A 74 -26.12 -1.62 2.88
C ALA A 74 -25.75 -3.10 3.13
N ARG A 75 -25.24 -3.79 2.10
CA ARG A 75 -24.88 -5.20 2.18
C ARG A 75 -23.45 -5.47 2.66
N PHE A 76 -22.47 -4.65 2.28
CA PHE A 76 -21.05 -4.96 2.43
C PHE A 76 -20.25 -3.97 3.29
N TRP A 77 -20.86 -2.88 3.78
CA TRP A 77 -20.16 -1.85 4.56
C TRP A 77 -19.38 -2.41 5.75
N ASP A 78 -20.00 -3.30 6.53
CA ASP A 78 -19.36 -3.89 7.71
C ASP A 78 -18.44 -5.09 7.40
N SER A 79 -18.18 -5.38 6.12
CA SER A 79 -17.32 -6.49 5.75
C SER A 79 -15.91 -6.28 6.30
N LYS A 80 -15.39 -7.28 7.01
CA LYS A 80 -14.00 -7.32 7.48
C LYS A 80 -13.07 -8.00 6.49
N ILE A 81 -13.48 -8.08 5.22
CA ILE A 81 -12.70 -8.67 4.14
C ILE A 81 -12.17 -7.57 3.22
N ALA A 82 -10.85 -7.47 3.13
CA ALA A 82 -10.19 -6.35 2.45
C ALA A 82 -10.61 -6.20 0.98
N ILE A 83 -10.75 -7.29 0.21
CA ILE A 83 -11.16 -7.20 -1.19
C ILE A 83 -12.61 -6.73 -1.35
N GLU A 84 -13.51 -7.05 -0.42
CA GLU A 84 -14.90 -6.58 -0.46
C GLU A 84 -14.97 -5.07 -0.19
N ALA A 85 -14.30 -4.62 0.87
CA ALA A 85 -14.16 -3.20 1.19
C ALA A 85 -13.47 -2.44 0.04
N ALA A 86 -12.39 -2.99 -0.53
CA ALA A 86 -11.64 -2.37 -1.62
C ALA A 86 -12.48 -2.24 -2.89
N THR A 87 -13.34 -3.22 -3.17
CA THR A 87 -14.24 -3.19 -4.32
C THR A 87 -15.33 -2.15 -4.14
N LEU A 88 -15.90 -2.05 -2.92
CA LEU A 88 -16.90 -1.04 -2.57
C LEU A 88 -16.32 0.38 -2.67
N ALA A 89 -15.15 0.61 -2.08
CA ALA A 89 -14.43 1.89 -2.16
C ALA A 89 -14.05 2.24 -3.60
N ALA A 90 -13.67 1.26 -4.43
CA ALA A 90 -13.39 1.51 -5.85
C ALA A 90 -14.62 1.92 -6.65
N ALA A 91 -15.78 1.32 -6.36
CA ALA A 91 -17.05 1.73 -6.95
C ALA A 91 -17.43 3.15 -6.51
N ALA A 92 -17.30 3.46 -5.21
CA ALA A 92 -17.54 4.80 -4.68
C ALA A 92 -16.60 5.86 -5.32
N TYR A 93 -15.33 5.52 -5.51
CA TYR A 93 -14.37 6.38 -6.19
C TYR A 93 -14.78 6.68 -7.64
N GLN A 94 -15.23 5.67 -8.38
CA GLN A 94 -15.70 5.84 -9.76
C GLN A 94 -16.97 6.71 -9.82
N GLY A 95 -17.84 6.62 -8.81
CA GLY A 95 -19.03 7.45 -8.67
C GLY A 95 -18.76 8.88 -8.17
N GLY A 96 -17.54 9.19 -7.72
CA GLY A 96 -17.23 10.48 -7.10
C GLY A 96 -17.82 10.64 -5.68
N GLU A 97 -18.20 9.54 -5.04
CA GLU A 97 -18.86 9.49 -3.73
C GLU A 97 -17.97 8.87 -2.64
N LEU A 98 -16.67 8.68 -2.89
CA LEU A 98 -15.76 8.04 -1.95
C LEU A 98 -15.54 8.92 -0.72
N ALA A 99 -15.82 8.37 0.46
CA ALA A 99 -15.50 8.98 1.74
C ALA A 99 -14.15 8.51 2.29
N LEU A 100 -13.54 9.32 3.17
CA LEU A 100 -12.33 8.95 3.90
C LEU A 100 -12.52 7.65 4.71
N ASP A 101 -13.67 7.50 5.36
CA ASP A 101 -13.98 6.34 6.20
C ASP A 101 -13.98 5.03 5.38
N GLU A 102 -14.47 5.05 4.14
CA GLU A 102 -14.42 3.88 3.25
C GLU A 102 -12.98 3.46 2.93
N VAL A 103 -12.06 4.42 2.81
CA VAL A 103 -10.63 4.11 2.63
C VAL A 103 -10.01 3.56 3.90
N ILE A 104 -10.38 4.12 5.06
CA ILE A 104 -9.93 3.62 6.37
C ILE A 104 -10.40 2.17 6.59
N ASP A 105 -11.63 1.84 6.20
CA ASP A 105 -12.16 0.48 6.33
C ASP A 105 -11.35 -0.53 5.51
N VAL A 106 -10.93 -0.17 4.29
CA VAL A 106 -10.02 -1.01 3.48
C VAL A 106 -8.69 -1.25 4.20
N LEU A 107 -8.12 -0.21 4.79
CA LEU A 107 -6.78 -0.24 5.41
C LEU A 107 -6.76 -0.86 6.81
N THR A 108 -7.93 -1.01 7.44
CA THR A 108 -8.07 -1.65 8.75
C THR A 108 -8.47 -3.13 8.67
N CYS A 109 -8.88 -3.60 7.49
CA CYS A 109 -9.10 -5.02 7.24
C CYS A 109 -7.80 -5.84 7.40
N PRO A 110 -7.91 -7.14 7.75
CA PRO A 110 -6.80 -8.08 7.62
C PRO A 110 -6.18 -8.03 6.21
N ILE A 111 -4.85 -8.10 6.14
CA ILE A 111 -4.12 -7.96 4.88
C ILE A 111 -4.47 -9.10 3.92
N ASP A 112 -5.02 -8.75 2.77
CA ASP A 112 -5.20 -9.65 1.63
C ASP A 112 -3.98 -9.51 0.70
N GLY A 113 -3.28 -10.62 0.46
CA GLY A 113 -2.06 -10.66 -0.35
C GLY A 113 -2.28 -10.31 -1.82
N TYR A 114 -3.52 -10.35 -2.31
CA TYR A 114 -3.90 -10.03 -3.67
C TYR A 114 -4.35 -8.58 -3.82
N VAL A 115 -4.71 -7.88 -2.74
CA VAL A 115 -5.12 -6.47 -2.81
C VAL A 115 -3.93 -5.55 -3.11
N PHE A 116 -4.13 -4.62 -4.03
CA PHE A 116 -3.17 -3.56 -4.32
C PHE A 116 -3.46 -2.35 -3.44
N TYR A 117 -2.76 -2.24 -2.30
CA TYR A 117 -3.03 -1.21 -1.28
C TYR A 117 -2.51 0.20 -1.59
N ALA A 118 -1.57 0.36 -2.53
CA ALA A 118 -0.96 1.67 -2.80
C ALA A 118 -1.96 2.78 -3.17
N PRO A 119 -2.96 2.55 -4.04
CA PRO A 119 -3.98 3.56 -4.34
C PRO A 119 -4.81 3.97 -3.11
N PHE A 120 -5.06 3.05 -2.17
CA PHE A 120 -5.81 3.37 -0.95
C PHE A 120 -5.01 4.23 0.01
N LEU A 121 -3.69 4.04 0.11
CA LEU A 121 -2.83 4.94 0.89
C LEU A 121 -2.74 6.33 0.28
N GLU A 122 -2.68 6.42 -1.05
CA GLU A 122 -2.74 7.71 -1.76
C GLU A 122 -4.07 8.43 -1.49
N LEU A 123 -5.19 7.69 -1.54
CA LEU A 123 -6.52 8.22 -1.22
C LEU A 123 -6.66 8.61 0.24
N LEU A 124 -6.09 7.83 1.17
CA LEU A 124 -6.07 8.13 2.60
C LEU A 124 -5.42 9.51 2.82
N VAL A 125 -4.25 9.74 2.21
CA VAL A 125 -3.54 11.02 2.30
C VAL A 125 -4.30 12.14 1.58
N ALA A 126 -4.93 11.86 0.44
CA ALA A 126 -5.65 12.87 -0.34
C ALA A 126 -6.92 13.37 0.36
N LEU A 127 -7.71 12.45 0.93
CA LEU A 127 -8.99 12.73 1.60
C LEU A 127 -8.79 13.16 3.06
N GLY A 128 -7.71 12.70 3.71
CA GLY A 128 -7.43 12.88 5.13
C GLY A 128 -6.68 14.16 5.49
N ARG A 129 -6.55 15.12 4.58
CA ARG A 129 -5.73 16.35 4.77
C ARG A 129 -6.18 17.21 5.94
N ASP A 130 -7.48 17.24 6.21
CA ASP A 130 -8.06 18.02 7.31
C ASP A 130 -8.13 17.23 8.63
N GLN A 131 -7.76 15.95 8.60
CA GLN A 131 -7.76 15.03 9.75
C GLN A 131 -6.39 14.36 9.89
N ILE A 132 -5.32 15.17 9.86
CA ILE A 132 -3.93 14.69 9.78
C ILE A 132 -3.62 13.62 10.83
N ASP A 133 -3.95 13.85 12.10
CA ASP A 133 -3.61 12.91 13.18
C ASP A 133 -4.31 11.54 13.01
N ARG A 134 -5.57 11.56 12.60
CA ARG A 134 -6.33 10.33 12.30
C ARG A 134 -5.73 9.60 11.10
N THR A 135 -5.42 10.33 10.04
CA THR A 135 -4.82 9.80 8.81
C THR A 135 -3.46 9.17 9.08
N VAL A 136 -2.61 9.85 9.85
CA VAL A 136 -1.33 9.35 10.33
C VAL A 136 -1.54 8.05 11.09
N GLN A 137 -2.43 8.05 12.09
CA GLN A 137 -2.65 6.88 12.95
C GLN A 137 -3.07 5.65 12.13
N VAL A 138 -3.99 5.81 11.18
CA VAL A 138 -4.44 4.71 10.30
C VAL A 138 -3.28 4.21 9.44
N TYR A 139 -2.49 5.12 8.85
CA TYR A 139 -1.34 4.75 8.03
C TYR A 139 -0.30 3.97 8.86
N GLU A 140 0.05 4.44 10.06
CA GLU A 140 0.96 3.73 10.96
C GLU A 140 0.49 2.32 11.30
N GLN A 141 -0.79 2.17 11.67
CA GLN A 141 -1.38 0.87 11.97
C GLN A 141 -1.35 -0.05 10.76
N PHE A 142 -1.67 0.46 9.58
CA PHE A 142 -1.58 -0.29 8.33
C PHE A 142 -0.14 -0.77 8.07
N VAL A 143 0.87 0.10 8.21
CA VAL A 143 2.28 -0.28 8.00
C VAL A 143 2.70 -1.40 8.94
N VAL A 144 2.27 -1.36 10.20
CA VAL A 144 2.54 -2.43 11.17
C VAL A 144 1.85 -3.74 10.77
N ALA A 145 0.57 -3.68 10.39
CA ALA A 145 -0.18 -4.86 9.95
C ALA A 145 0.42 -5.47 8.67
N TYR A 146 0.77 -4.62 7.70
CA TYR A 146 1.40 -5.01 6.45
C TYR A 146 2.78 -5.62 6.65
N ALA A 147 3.59 -5.06 7.56
CA ALA A 147 4.88 -5.64 7.94
C ALA A 147 4.74 -7.04 8.55
N ARG A 148 3.76 -7.23 9.43
CA ARG A 148 3.46 -8.54 10.02
C ARG A 148 3.00 -9.55 8.96
N ALA A 149 2.13 -9.15 8.04
CA ALA A 149 1.63 -10.03 6.99
C ALA A 149 2.73 -10.45 6.00
N LEU A 150 3.70 -9.56 5.74
CA LEU A 150 4.75 -9.80 4.76
C LEU A 150 6.06 -10.36 5.34
N CYS A 151 6.17 -10.54 6.66
CA CYS A 151 7.44 -10.87 7.31
C CYS A 151 8.04 -12.21 6.84
N GLN A 152 7.21 -13.14 6.38
CA GLN A 152 7.62 -14.45 5.86
C GLN A 152 7.66 -14.53 4.33
N ILE A 153 7.26 -13.46 3.63
CA ILE A 153 7.22 -13.47 2.17
C ILE A 153 8.57 -12.99 1.63
N PRO A 154 9.19 -13.71 0.67
CA PRO A 154 10.39 -13.25 -0.02
C PRO A 154 10.22 -11.81 -0.55
N HIS A 155 11.24 -10.98 -0.33
CA HIS A 155 11.22 -9.55 -0.66
C HIS A 155 10.12 -8.72 0.05
N GLY A 156 9.47 -9.25 1.10
CA GLY A 156 8.48 -8.55 1.92
C GLY A 156 9.02 -7.26 2.53
N ALA A 157 10.24 -7.29 3.08
CA ALA A 157 10.90 -6.13 3.67
C ALA A 157 10.99 -4.93 2.71
N ARG A 158 11.34 -5.16 1.44
CA ARG A 158 11.40 -4.08 0.43
C ARG A 158 10.03 -3.45 0.17
N ARG A 159 8.95 -4.25 0.16
CA ARG A 159 7.59 -3.74 -0.01
C ARG A 159 7.13 -2.91 1.19
N VAL A 160 7.48 -3.35 2.40
CA VAL A 160 7.22 -2.59 3.64
C VAL A 160 7.99 -1.27 3.65
N GLY A 161 9.25 -1.28 3.17
CA GLY A 161 10.07 -0.07 3.01
C GLY A 161 9.36 0.99 2.16
N ALA A 162 8.83 0.63 0.99
CA ALA A 162 8.10 1.59 0.16
C ALA A 162 6.89 2.23 0.86
N MET A 163 6.16 1.47 1.69
CA MET A 163 5.02 2.01 2.46
C MET A 163 5.48 2.98 3.56
N ARG A 164 6.61 2.68 4.21
CA ARG A 164 7.23 3.55 5.23
C ARG A 164 7.79 4.84 4.62
N ASP A 165 8.37 4.78 3.42
CA ASP A 165 8.77 5.99 2.67
C ASP A 165 7.55 6.90 2.45
N GLY A 166 6.42 6.34 2.02
CA GLY A 166 5.19 7.10 1.82
C GLY A 166 4.64 7.73 3.11
N LEU A 167 4.71 7.01 4.24
CA LEU A 167 4.33 7.55 5.56
C LEU A 167 5.25 8.70 5.98
N ALA A 168 6.57 8.54 5.80
CA ALA A 168 7.53 9.59 6.14
C ALA A 168 7.36 10.83 5.26
N ASP A 169 7.13 10.64 3.95
CA ASP A 169 6.78 11.72 3.02
C ASP A 169 5.49 12.43 3.47
N PHE A 170 4.50 11.70 3.99
CA PHE A 170 3.27 12.27 4.52
C PHE A 170 3.51 13.09 5.79
N TYR A 171 4.31 12.60 6.74
CA TYR A 171 4.70 13.37 7.93
C TYR A 171 5.35 14.70 7.58
N VAL A 172 6.27 14.67 6.62
CA VAL A 172 6.96 15.86 6.14
C VAL A 172 5.99 16.87 5.54
N ARG A 173 5.05 16.43 4.69
CA ARG A 173 4.01 17.31 4.10
C ARG A 173 3.03 17.86 5.14
N ALA A 174 2.79 17.11 6.20
CA ALA A 174 1.97 17.54 7.34
C ALA A 174 2.70 18.50 8.30
N GLY A 175 3.97 18.84 8.04
CA GLY A 175 4.77 19.69 8.92
C GLY A 175 5.25 18.99 10.20
N ARG A 176 5.03 17.67 10.33
CA ARG A 176 5.44 16.85 11.48
C ARG A 176 6.87 16.36 11.28
N LEU A 177 7.81 17.30 11.22
CA LEU A 177 9.21 17.04 10.85
C LEU A 177 9.93 16.12 11.85
N ASP A 178 9.67 16.28 13.14
CA ASP A 178 10.26 15.44 14.20
C ASP A 178 9.79 13.99 14.10
N ASP A 179 8.50 13.77 13.80
CA ASP A 179 7.94 12.43 13.60
C ASP A 179 8.50 11.77 12.33
N ALA A 180 8.64 12.56 11.25
CA ALA A 180 9.29 12.09 10.03
C ALA A 180 10.74 11.67 10.30
N GLU A 181 11.48 12.48 11.07
CA GLU A 181 12.86 12.19 11.42
C GLU A 181 12.98 10.91 12.24
N ALA A 182 12.18 10.77 13.31
CA ALA A 182 12.17 9.57 14.14
C ALA A 182 11.83 8.30 13.34
N LEU A 183 10.92 8.39 12.36
CA LEU A 183 10.59 7.27 11.48
C LEU A 183 11.74 6.91 10.53
N PHE A 184 12.38 7.92 9.92
CA PHE A 184 13.54 7.70 9.06
C PHE A 184 14.73 7.12 9.83
N GLU A 185 14.99 7.59 11.05
CA GLU A 185 16.03 7.04 11.94
C GLU A 185 15.78 5.57 12.26
N ARG A 186 14.58 5.25 12.78
CA ARG A 186 14.21 3.87 13.09
C ARG A 186 14.35 2.95 11.88
N ARG A 187 13.88 3.40 10.73
CA ARG A 187 14.00 2.61 9.49
C ARG A 187 15.45 2.46 9.07
N HIS A 188 16.26 3.51 9.19
CA HIS A 188 17.67 3.44 8.84
C HIS A 188 18.36 2.37 9.70
N ASP A 189 18.02 2.27 10.99
CA ASP A 189 18.53 1.23 11.88
C ASP A 189 18.03 -0.18 11.49
N GLU A 190 16.72 -0.33 11.25
CA GLU A 190 16.10 -1.61 10.84
C GLU A 190 16.67 -2.14 9.49
N ASP A 191 16.95 -1.25 8.54
CA ASP A 191 17.52 -1.59 7.23
C ASP A 191 19.06 -1.63 7.25
N CYS A 192 19.68 -1.83 8.43
CA CYS A 192 21.13 -1.92 8.62
C CYS A 192 21.89 -0.74 7.99
N GLY A 193 21.34 0.45 8.13
CA GLY A 193 21.86 1.69 7.61
C GLY A 193 21.78 1.80 6.09
N ASP A 194 20.78 1.27 5.39
CA ASP A 194 20.72 1.36 3.92
C ASP A 194 20.80 2.83 3.43
N VAL A 195 21.70 3.07 2.47
CA VAL A 195 21.88 4.36 1.80
C VAL A 195 20.58 4.83 1.14
N ALA A 196 19.72 3.90 0.69
CA ALA A 196 18.43 4.23 0.11
C ALA A 196 17.52 4.98 1.09
N VAL A 197 17.52 4.59 2.38
CA VAL A 197 16.72 5.26 3.41
C VAL A 197 17.19 6.70 3.60
N ALA A 198 18.51 6.91 3.67
CA ALA A 198 19.08 8.24 3.81
C ALA A 198 18.79 9.14 2.59
N LEU A 199 18.78 8.56 1.39
CA LEU A 199 18.38 9.26 0.17
C LEU A 199 16.91 9.65 0.18
N SER A 200 16.01 8.73 0.55
CA SER A 200 14.59 9.01 0.71
C SER A 200 14.35 10.13 1.70
N ALA A 201 14.96 10.06 2.89
CA ALA A 201 14.87 11.08 3.93
C ALA A 201 15.35 12.45 3.42
N SER A 202 16.52 12.50 2.79
CA SER A 202 17.03 13.76 2.24
C SER A 202 16.10 14.39 1.21
N ARG A 203 15.47 13.56 0.34
CA ARG A 203 14.53 14.03 -0.67
C ARG A 203 13.24 14.55 -0.04
N ALA A 204 12.71 13.83 0.94
CA ALA A 204 11.50 14.23 1.66
C ALA A 204 11.69 15.60 2.30
N PHE A 205 12.76 15.77 3.10
CA PHE A 205 13.05 17.03 3.78
C PHE A 205 13.36 18.19 2.81
N LEU A 206 14.04 17.93 1.69
CA LEU A 206 14.22 18.95 0.65
C LEU A 206 12.88 19.42 0.08
N ALA A 207 11.94 18.49 -0.16
CA ALA A 207 10.63 18.82 -0.72
C ALA A 207 9.79 19.70 0.23
N ALA A 208 9.97 19.57 1.55
CA ALA A 208 9.35 20.46 2.54
C ALA A 208 10.16 21.72 2.86
N GLY A 209 11.29 21.95 2.18
CA GLY A 209 12.14 23.11 2.46
C GLY A 209 12.94 23.00 3.77
N SER A 210 12.98 21.83 4.41
CA SER A 210 13.78 21.58 5.61
C SER A 210 15.22 21.27 5.24
N ILE A 211 15.98 22.32 4.91
CA ILE A 211 17.34 22.18 4.36
C ILE A 211 18.30 21.54 5.38
N SER A 212 18.20 21.89 6.66
CA SER A 212 19.06 21.34 7.72
C SER A 212 18.94 19.81 7.83
N HIS A 213 17.71 19.30 7.86
CA HIS A 213 17.44 17.86 7.92
C HIS A 213 17.90 17.17 6.63
N ALA A 214 17.65 17.78 5.47
CA ALA A 214 18.14 17.26 4.20
C ALA A 214 19.66 17.13 4.16
N VAL A 215 20.38 18.14 4.62
CA VAL A 215 21.85 18.14 4.71
C VAL A 215 22.34 17.06 5.66
N ARG A 216 21.69 16.88 6.82
CA ARG A 216 22.01 15.81 7.78
C ARG A 216 21.92 14.43 7.09
N TRP A 217 20.79 14.14 6.45
CA TRP A 217 20.55 12.85 5.81
C TRP A 217 21.44 12.57 4.58
N LEU A 218 21.79 13.60 3.80
CA LEU A 218 22.82 13.46 2.76
C LEU A 218 24.18 13.04 3.34
N GLY A 219 24.54 13.59 4.51
CA GLY A 219 25.75 13.22 5.24
C GLY A 219 25.72 11.76 5.73
N VAL A 220 24.62 11.33 6.34
CA VAL A 220 24.39 9.94 6.78
C VAL A 220 24.56 8.97 5.59
N GLY A 221 23.91 9.27 4.46
CA GLY A 221 24.02 8.46 3.25
C GLY A 221 25.44 8.42 2.68
N ALA A 222 26.16 9.54 2.70
CA ALA A 222 27.54 9.62 2.23
C ALA A 222 28.51 8.78 3.08
N VAL A 223 28.38 8.85 4.41
CA VAL A 223 29.17 8.03 5.34
C VAL A 223 28.94 6.55 5.07
N ARG A 224 27.67 6.14 4.99
CA ARG A 224 27.35 4.74 4.72
C ARG A 224 27.87 4.28 3.36
N ALA A 225 27.68 5.07 2.30
CA ALA A 225 28.15 4.72 0.97
C ALA A 225 29.67 4.44 0.97
N ALA A 226 30.45 5.25 1.70
CA ALA A 226 31.88 5.02 1.86
C ALA A 226 32.18 3.72 2.65
N THR A 227 31.46 3.45 3.75
CA THR A 227 31.61 2.18 4.51
C THR A 227 31.33 0.94 3.65
N LEU A 228 30.45 1.06 2.64
CA LEU A 228 30.12 0.00 1.70
C LEU A 228 31.08 -0.06 0.49
N GLY A 229 32.16 0.74 0.46
CA GLY A 229 33.11 0.82 -0.67
C GLY A 229 32.53 1.47 -1.93
N ARG A 230 31.46 2.25 -1.80
CA ARG A 230 30.80 2.97 -2.91
C ARG A 230 31.29 4.42 -2.97
N ASP A 231 32.59 4.60 -3.19
CA ASP A 231 33.27 5.90 -3.05
C ASP A 231 32.76 6.98 -4.01
N GLU A 232 32.40 6.61 -5.24
CA GLU A 232 31.83 7.53 -6.22
C GLU A 232 30.48 8.08 -5.73
N LEU A 233 29.62 7.19 -5.19
CA LEU A 233 28.35 7.59 -4.62
C LEU A 233 28.56 8.48 -3.40
N ALA A 234 29.46 8.10 -2.49
CA ALA A 234 29.79 8.90 -1.31
C ALA A 234 30.24 10.32 -1.70
N THR A 235 31.10 10.44 -2.71
CA THR A 235 31.57 11.73 -3.24
C THR A 235 30.42 12.55 -3.83
N ARG A 236 29.56 11.93 -4.65
CA ARG A 236 28.38 12.62 -5.21
C ARG A 236 27.43 13.13 -4.12
N LEU A 237 27.25 12.37 -3.03
CA LEU A 237 26.39 12.76 -1.91
C LEU A 237 26.99 13.92 -1.11
N ARG A 238 28.30 13.93 -0.85
CA ARG A 238 29.00 15.05 -0.20
C ARG A 238 28.90 16.33 -1.04
N ASN A 239 29.17 16.25 -2.35
CA ASN A 239 29.06 17.40 -3.24
C ASN A 239 27.61 17.93 -3.30
N LYS A 240 26.61 17.04 -3.21
CA LYS A 240 25.20 17.47 -3.11
C LYS A 240 24.92 18.13 -1.76
N GLN A 241 25.45 17.60 -0.67
CA GLN A 241 25.33 18.17 0.67
C GLN A 241 25.88 19.60 0.73
N GLU A 242 27.07 19.83 0.16
CA GLU A 242 27.71 21.15 0.10
C GLU A 242 26.87 22.15 -0.70
N ARG A 243 26.47 21.81 -1.93
CA ARG A 243 25.59 22.67 -2.75
C ARG A 243 24.26 23.01 -2.08
N VAL A 244 23.72 22.11 -1.28
CA VAL A 244 22.48 22.35 -0.54
C VAL A 244 22.75 23.27 0.66
N ARG A 245 23.91 23.12 1.33
CA ARG A 245 24.37 24.01 2.41
C ARG A 245 24.59 25.44 1.93
N GLU A 246 25.18 25.62 0.74
CA GLU A 246 25.40 26.94 0.13
C GLU A 246 24.10 27.71 -0.14
N ARG A 247 22.95 27.02 -0.19
CA ARG A 247 21.64 27.69 -0.32
C ARG A 247 21.10 28.25 0.99
N LEU A 248 21.75 27.94 2.12
CA LEU A 248 21.43 28.47 3.45
C LEU A 248 22.25 29.72 3.81
N SER A 249 23.36 29.96 3.12
CA SER A 249 24.25 31.12 3.30
C SER A 249 23.86 32.26 2.37
#